data_AF-A0A4P5Y6D6-F1
#
_entry.id   AF-A0A4P5Y6D6-F1
#
_cell.length_a   1.000
_cell.length_b   1.000
_cell.length_c   1.000
_cell.angle_alpha   90.00
_cell.angle_beta   90.00
_cell.angle_gamma   90.00
#
_symmetry.space_group_name_H-M   'P 1'
#
loop_
_entity.id
_entity.type
_entity.pdbx_description
1 polymer ?
#
loop_
_entity_poly.entity_id
_entity_poly.type
_entity_poly.pdbx_seq_one_letter_code
_entity_poly.pdbx_strand_id
1 'polypeptide(L)'
;MRHSNSYSNPRPHQPTLRFSPTAWAKLLFLRDLGPTEVGGFGISAADDCLRIEDVQLVRQSCTSMTVHFDDAAVADFFDSQVDQGLPPSRFGRVWIHTHPGSSATPSLRDEETFACSFGSVDWALMFIVAQEGQSYARLRFNVGPGGSLEIPVAVDFSRDFSASNQADWKAEYERCVLPPQPRPPTIIDGWPVDTVPRTNEFLDEEWADFFGWPDDERELAYRHEEFNPSEPFAEVVHV
;
A
#
# COMPACT_ATOMS: atom_id res chain seq x y z
N MET A 1 -46.73 -32.93 3.99
CA MET A 1 -46.09 -32.33 5.19
C MET A 1 -44.73 -31.79 4.79
N ARG A 2 -44.43 -30.56 5.18
CA ARG A 2 -43.36 -29.71 4.64
C ARG A 2 -41.97 -30.30 4.92
N HIS A 3 -41.13 -30.42 3.90
CA HIS A 3 -39.68 -30.57 4.08
C HIS A 3 -39.09 -29.17 4.20
N SER A 4 -38.67 -28.81 5.42
CA SER A 4 -37.92 -27.60 5.69
C SER A 4 -36.47 -27.82 5.25
N ASN A 5 -36.12 -27.34 4.06
CA ASN A 5 -34.72 -27.20 3.67
C ASN A 5 -34.16 -25.98 4.41
N SER A 6 -33.45 -26.21 5.51
CA SER A 6 -32.62 -25.18 6.13
C SER A 6 -31.35 -25.03 5.29
N TYR A 7 -31.40 -24.13 4.31
CA TYR A 7 -30.18 -23.61 3.71
C TYR A 7 -29.46 -22.80 4.79
N SER A 8 -28.44 -23.40 5.41
CA SER A 8 -27.46 -22.65 6.17
C SER A 8 -26.76 -21.71 5.20
N ASN A 9 -27.16 -20.44 5.20
CA ASN A 9 -26.45 -19.40 4.46
C ASN A 9 -25.02 -19.36 5.01
N PRO A 10 -23.97 -19.64 4.22
CA PRO A 10 -22.60 -19.45 4.71
C PRO A 10 -22.48 -17.99 5.12
N ARG A 11 -22.01 -17.73 6.35
CA ARG A 11 -21.74 -16.36 6.77
C ARG A 11 -20.73 -15.78 5.78
N PRO A 12 -20.95 -14.59 5.23
CA PRO A 12 -19.93 -13.97 4.40
C PRO A 12 -18.63 -13.92 5.20
N HIS A 13 -17.58 -14.54 4.67
CA HIS A 13 -16.28 -14.52 5.29
C HIS A 13 -15.82 -13.07 5.34
N GLN A 14 -15.42 -12.59 6.53
CA GLN A 14 -14.86 -11.26 6.65
C GLN A 14 -13.63 -11.16 5.73
N PRO A 15 -13.55 -10.13 4.86
CA PRO A 15 -12.38 -9.96 4.00
C PRO A 15 -11.12 -9.92 4.86
N THR A 16 -10.08 -10.63 4.43
CA THR A 16 -8.82 -10.78 5.17
C THR A 16 -7.67 -10.56 4.20
N LEU A 17 -6.76 -9.64 4.55
CA LEU A 17 -5.52 -9.42 3.82
C LEU A 17 -4.57 -10.59 4.11
N ARG A 18 -4.16 -11.29 3.06
CA ARG A 18 -3.33 -12.49 3.15
C ARG A 18 -2.00 -12.24 2.46
N PHE A 19 -0.89 -12.42 3.15
CA PHE A 19 0.44 -12.40 2.54
C PHE A 19 0.90 -13.81 2.21
N SER A 20 1.58 -13.99 1.08
CA SER A 20 2.40 -15.18 0.85
C SER A 20 3.50 -15.23 1.93
N PRO A 21 3.99 -16.43 2.32
CA PRO A 21 5.06 -16.53 3.30
C PRO A 21 6.32 -15.77 2.85
N THR A 22 6.61 -15.76 1.55
CA THR A 22 7.74 -15.03 0.97
C THR A 22 7.54 -13.52 1.05
N ALA A 23 6.36 -13.00 0.70
CA ALA A 23 6.06 -11.56 0.79
C ALA A 23 6.13 -11.08 2.25
N TRP A 24 5.57 -11.86 3.18
CA TRP A 24 5.64 -11.57 4.60
C TRP A 24 7.08 -11.56 5.10
N ALA A 25 7.88 -12.57 4.73
CA ALA A 25 9.30 -12.63 5.11
C ALA A 25 10.11 -11.47 4.52
N LYS A 26 9.88 -11.12 3.25
CA LYS A 26 10.50 -9.95 2.59
C LYS A 26 10.18 -8.67 3.35
N LEU A 27 8.91 -8.45 3.68
CA LEU A 27 8.47 -7.25 4.38
C LEU A 27 9.12 -7.10 5.77
N LEU A 28 9.15 -8.18 6.56
CA LEU A 28 9.82 -8.17 7.86
C LEU A 28 11.34 -7.92 7.72
N PHE A 29 11.97 -8.54 6.71
CA PHE A 29 13.39 -8.33 6.43
C PHE A 29 13.70 -6.87 6.08
N LEU A 30 12.90 -6.25 5.21
CA LEU A 30 13.07 -4.86 4.80
C LEU A 30 12.85 -3.89 5.98
N ARG A 31 11.83 -4.13 6.80
CA ARG A 31 11.55 -3.37 8.02
C ARG A 31 12.75 -3.34 8.97
N ASP A 32 13.37 -4.50 9.18
CA ASP A 32 14.42 -4.67 10.20
C ASP A 32 15.83 -4.29 9.69
N LEU A 33 15.95 -3.86 8.42
CA LEU A 33 17.25 -3.55 7.82
C LEU A 33 17.79 -2.17 8.22
N GLY A 34 16.92 -1.25 8.67
CA GLY A 34 17.30 0.11 9.05
C GLY A 34 16.40 0.72 10.12
N PRO A 35 16.74 1.92 10.61
CA PRO A 35 16.01 2.59 11.69
C PRO A 35 14.83 3.45 11.20
N THR A 36 14.57 3.49 9.89
CA THR A 36 13.52 4.32 9.28
C THR A 36 12.30 3.48 8.94
N GLU A 37 11.20 4.15 8.63
CA GLU A 37 10.12 3.53 7.91
C GLU A 37 10.57 3.06 6.52
N VAL A 38 9.80 2.12 5.97
CA VAL A 38 9.95 1.62 4.60
C VAL A 38 8.55 1.50 4.01
N GLY A 39 8.33 2.05 2.83
CA GLY A 39 7.08 1.95 2.10
C GLY A 39 7.23 1.25 0.75
N GLY A 40 6.14 0.68 0.25
CA GLY A 40 6.09 0.06 -1.07
C GLY A 40 4.67 -0.32 -1.48
N PHE A 41 4.60 -1.06 -2.57
CA PHE A 41 3.35 -1.55 -3.14
C PHE A 41 3.24 -3.06 -2.97
N GLY A 42 2.06 -3.53 -2.56
CA GLY A 42 1.72 -4.94 -2.55
C GLY A 42 1.29 -5.39 -3.95
N ILE A 43 1.92 -6.45 -4.45
CA ILE A 43 1.53 -7.10 -5.70
C ILE A 43 0.56 -8.24 -5.36
N SER A 44 -0.70 -8.12 -5.76
CA SER A 44 -1.71 -9.13 -5.47
C SER A 44 -1.62 -10.33 -6.41
N ALA A 45 -2.22 -11.45 -6.01
CA ALA A 45 -2.50 -12.57 -6.90
C ALA A 45 -3.45 -12.15 -8.02
N ALA A 46 -3.39 -12.86 -9.15
CA ALA A 46 -4.22 -12.56 -10.32
C ALA A 46 -5.71 -12.81 -10.09
N ASP A 47 -6.02 -13.76 -9.21
CA ASP A 47 -7.38 -14.21 -8.90
C ASP A 47 -7.90 -13.70 -7.55
N ASP A 48 -7.06 -12.99 -6.78
CA ASP A 48 -7.39 -12.56 -5.42
C ASP A 48 -6.64 -11.27 -5.04
N CYS A 49 -7.35 -10.14 -5.13
CA CYS A 49 -6.81 -8.81 -4.83
C CYS A 49 -6.37 -8.63 -3.36
N LEU A 50 -6.91 -9.44 -2.44
CA LEU A 50 -6.53 -9.41 -1.02
C LEU A 50 -5.44 -10.42 -0.68
N ARG A 51 -4.87 -11.10 -1.67
CA ARG A 51 -3.73 -12.00 -1.48
C ARG A 51 -2.47 -11.39 -2.08
N ILE A 52 -1.53 -10.98 -1.24
CA ILE A 52 -0.27 -10.34 -1.65
C ILE A 52 0.81 -11.39 -1.88
N GLU A 53 1.37 -11.40 -3.08
CA GLU A 53 2.40 -12.34 -3.53
C GLU A 53 3.81 -11.79 -3.40
N ASP A 54 3.98 -10.48 -3.56
CA ASP A 54 5.25 -9.76 -3.42
C ASP A 54 5.00 -8.34 -2.89
N VAL A 55 6.04 -7.72 -2.35
CA VAL A 55 6.04 -6.31 -1.94
C VAL A 55 7.20 -5.63 -2.66
N GLN A 56 6.95 -4.58 -3.43
CA GLN A 56 7.99 -3.87 -4.17
C GLN A 56 8.19 -2.47 -3.63
N LEU A 57 9.45 -2.13 -3.33
CA LEU A 57 9.86 -0.80 -2.91
C LEU A 57 10.05 0.08 -4.14
N VAL A 58 9.56 1.30 -4.03
CA VAL A 58 9.94 2.39 -4.94
C VAL A 58 10.98 3.27 -4.27
N ARG A 59 11.72 4.04 -5.07
CA ARG A 59 12.69 5.01 -4.53
C ARG A 59 11.97 5.97 -3.59
N GLN A 60 12.56 6.19 -2.44
CA GLN A 60 11.91 6.86 -1.33
C GLN A 60 12.92 7.52 -0.39
N SER A 61 12.50 8.58 0.27
CA SER A 61 13.21 9.18 1.39
C SER A 61 12.44 8.95 2.68
N CYS A 62 13.08 8.30 3.64
CA CYS A 62 12.42 7.89 4.88
C CYS A 62 13.02 8.57 6.11
N THR A 63 12.16 8.79 7.09
CA THR A 63 12.54 9.08 8.47
C THR A 63 12.00 7.97 9.37
N SER A 64 12.16 8.09 10.69
CA SER A 64 11.55 7.15 11.63
C SER A 64 10.03 7.33 11.80
N MET A 65 9.41 8.29 11.11
CA MET A 65 7.98 8.62 11.24
C MET A 65 7.29 8.95 9.90
N THR A 66 8.03 8.93 8.79
CA THR A 66 7.48 9.30 7.48
C THR A 66 8.18 8.54 6.35
N VAL A 67 7.41 8.14 5.35
CA VAL A 67 7.89 7.71 4.03
C VAL A 67 7.45 8.73 2.99
N HIS A 68 8.35 9.07 2.06
CA HIS A 68 8.03 9.89 0.90
C HIS A 68 8.56 9.20 -0.36
N PHE A 69 7.67 8.89 -1.32
CA PHE A 69 8.05 8.28 -2.59
C PHE A 69 8.58 9.32 -3.58
N ASP A 70 9.50 8.89 -4.45
CA ASP A 70 9.97 9.66 -5.59
C ASP A 70 8.99 9.44 -6.76
N ASP A 71 8.31 10.50 -7.21
CA ASP A 71 7.25 10.41 -8.22
C ASP A 71 7.71 9.77 -9.53
N ALA A 72 8.94 10.09 -9.96
CA ALA A 72 9.49 9.50 -11.17
C ALA A 72 9.67 7.99 -10.99
N ALA A 73 10.08 7.56 -9.79
CA ALA A 73 10.21 6.14 -9.48
C ALA A 73 8.86 5.43 -9.32
N VAL A 74 7.80 6.14 -8.90
CA VAL A 74 6.43 5.60 -8.91
C VAL A 74 5.96 5.41 -10.35
N ALA A 75 6.14 6.41 -11.22
CA ALA A 75 5.79 6.29 -12.64
C ALA A 75 6.56 5.15 -13.32
N ASP A 76 7.88 5.07 -13.12
CA ASP A 76 8.72 3.99 -13.64
C ASP A 76 8.26 2.61 -13.12
N PHE A 77 7.83 2.52 -11.86
CA PHE A 77 7.27 1.30 -11.31
C PHE A 77 5.98 0.91 -12.04
N PHE A 78 5.04 1.83 -12.22
CA PHE A 78 3.78 1.57 -12.93
C PHE A 78 4.01 1.09 -14.36
N ASP A 79 4.85 1.80 -15.12
CA ASP A 79 5.19 1.42 -16.49
C ASP A 79 5.83 0.03 -16.53
N SER A 80 6.77 -0.26 -15.62
CA SER A 80 7.44 -1.56 -15.57
C SER A 80 6.47 -2.72 -15.26
N GLN A 81 5.44 -2.51 -14.44
CA GLN A 81 4.45 -3.54 -14.14
C GLN A 81 3.52 -3.79 -15.34
N VAL A 82 3.12 -2.72 -16.04
CA VAL A 82 2.31 -2.82 -17.25
C VAL A 82 3.07 -3.53 -18.36
N ASP A 83 4.36 -3.23 -18.55
CA ASP A 83 5.23 -3.92 -19.51
C ASP A 83 5.39 -5.42 -19.19
N GLN A 84 5.29 -5.80 -17.91
CA GLN A 84 5.26 -7.18 -17.45
C GLN A 84 3.86 -7.83 -17.60
N GLY A 85 2.87 -7.09 -18.09
CA GLY A 85 1.50 -7.56 -18.32
C GLY A 85 0.63 -7.59 -17.08
N LEU A 86 1.03 -6.92 -15.98
CA LEU A 86 0.18 -6.80 -14.80
C LEU A 86 -0.81 -5.64 -14.97
N PRO A 87 -2.12 -5.84 -14.69
CA PRO A 87 -3.07 -4.74 -14.62
C PRO A 87 -2.85 -3.88 -13.36
N PRO A 88 -3.10 -2.55 -13.40
CA PRO A 88 -2.96 -1.65 -12.25
C PRO A 88 -3.75 -2.08 -11.00
N SER A 89 -4.86 -2.80 -11.18
CA SER A 89 -5.65 -3.35 -10.06
C SER A 89 -4.85 -4.31 -9.17
N ARG A 90 -3.79 -4.94 -9.68
CA ARG A 90 -2.93 -5.86 -8.92
C ARG A 90 -1.79 -5.21 -8.14
N PHE A 91 -1.28 -4.07 -8.59
CA PHE A 91 -0.05 -3.50 -8.01
C PHE A 91 -0.21 -2.05 -7.52
N GLY A 92 -1.20 -1.31 -8.04
CA GLY A 92 -1.41 0.10 -7.73
C GLY A 92 -2.45 0.36 -6.65
N ARG A 93 -2.94 -0.68 -5.95
CA ARG A 93 -4.08 -0.57 -5.00
C ARG A 93 -3.71 -0.84 -3.54
N VAL A 94 -2.55 -1.45 -3.28
CA VAL A 94 -2.15 -1.88 -1.95
C VAL A 94 -0.91 -1.11 -1.54
N TRP A 95 -1.08 -0.08 -0.71
CA TRP A 95 0.01 0.64 -0.12
C TRP A 95 0.42 -0.02 1.20
N ILE A 96 1.72 -0.29 1.32
CA ILE A 96 2.34 -0.92 2.48
C ILE A 96 3.37 0.03 3.03
N HIS A 97 3.37 0.28 4.34
CA HIS A 97 4.52 0.87 5.01
C HIS A 97 4.78 0.25 6.38
N THR A 98 5.95 0.54 6.94
CA THR A 98 6.39 -0.05 8.20
C THR A 98 6.65 1.01 9.24
N HIS A 99 6.39 0.68 10.51
CA HIS A 99 6.75 1.52 11.63
C HIS A 99 7.91 0.87 12.40
N PRO A 100 9.03 1.59 12.63
CA PRO A 100 10.14 1.08 13.44
C PRO A 100 9.80 0.97 14.94
N GLY A 101 8.62 1.46 15.37
CA GLY A 101 8.12 1.36 16.74
C GLY A 101 7.25 0.13 17.00
N SER A 102 6.51 0.17 18.11
CA SER A 102 5.62 -0.92 18.55
C SER A 102 4.17 -0.80 18.06
N SER A 103 3.78 0.35 17.50
CA SER A 103 2.40 0.62 17.06
C SER A 103 2.26 0.57 15.55
N ALA A 104 1.26 -0.17 15.07
CA ALA A 104 0.84 -0.17 13.66
C ALA A 104 -0.33 0.78 13.39
N THR A 105 -0.72 1.62 14.35
CA THR A 105 -1.82 2.57 14.16
C THR A 105 -1.40 3.67 13.19
N PRO A 106 -2.24 3.99 12.17
CA PRO A 106 -1.92 5.07 11.25
C PRO A 106 -1.84 6.41 11.97
N SER A 107 -0.81 7.18 11.64
CA SER A 107 -0.64 8.57 12.02
C SER A 107 -1.50 9.49 11.15
N LEU A 108 -1.61 10.77 11.53
CA LEU A 108 -2.30 11.75 10.70
C LEU A 108 -1.67 11.88 9.30
N ARG A 109 -0.34 11.74 9.20
CA ARG A 109 0.38 11.79 7.91
C ARG A 109 0.02 10.60 7.01
N ASP A 110 -0.18 9.42 7.61
CA ASP A 110 -0.60 8.24 6.87
C ASP A 110 -2.01 8.41 6.31
N GLU A 111 -2.91 9.00 7.11
CA GLU A 111 -4.28 9.31 6.71
C GLU A 111 -4.32 10.31 5.55
N GLU A 112 -3.55 11.40 5.64
CA GLU A 112 -3.42 12.42 4.59
C GLU A 112 -2.87 11.82 3.29
N THR A 113 -1.78 11.06 3.38
CA THR A 113 -1.15 10.40 2.23
C THR A 113 -2.13 9.45 1.55
N PHE A 114 -2.80 8.60 2.33
CA PHE A 114 -3.76 7.65 1.78
C PHE A 114 -4.97 8.33 1.12
N ALA A 115 -5.46 9.42 1.70
CA ALA A 115 -6.56 10.18 1.13
C ALA A 115 -6.17 10.87 -0.18
N CYS A 116 -4.96 11.43 -0.28
CA CYS A 116 -4.48 12.12 -1.48
C CYS A 116 -4.17 11.13 -2.61
N SER A 117 -3.39 10.08 -2.33
CA SER A 117 -2.87 9.18 -3.37
C SER A 117 -3.88 8.13 -3.83
N PHE A 118 -4.83 7.75 -2.96
CA PHE A 118 -5.78 6.64 -3.21
C PHE A 118 -7.24 7.03 -2.97
N GLY A 119 -7.56 8.32 -2.82
CA GLY A 119 -8.91 8.76 -2.49
C GLY A 119 -9.93 8.58 -3.61
N SER A 120 -9.49 8.60 -4.87
CA SER A 120 -10.33 8.62 -6.07
C SER A 120 -10.53 7.27 -6.75
N VAL A 121 -9.85 6.22 -6.28
CA VAL A 121 -9.86 4.89 -6.93
C VAL A 121 -11.01 4.02 -6.41
N ASP A 122 -11.46 3.03 -7.19
CA ASP A 122 -12.60 2.17 -6.80
C ASP A 122 -12.39 1.48 -5.45
N TRP A 123 -11.16 1.05 -5.17
CA TRP A 123 -10.74 0.51 -3.89
C TRP A 123 -9.24 0.71 -3.68
N ALA A 124 -8.84 0.79 -2.42
CA ALA A 124 -7.44 0.82 -2.02
C ALA A 124 -7.27 0.24 -0.62
N LEU A 125 -6.07 -0.24 -0.33
CA LEU A 125 -5.71 -0.81 0.95
C LEU A 125 -4.48 -0.11 1.52
N MET A 126 -4.58 0.35 2.76
CA MET A 126 -3.44 0.75 3.58
C MET A 126 -3.07 -0.41 4.48
N PHE A 127 -1.80 -0.79 4.49
CA PHE A 127 -1.26 -1.79 5.39
C PHE A 127 -0.04 -1.25 6.15
N ILE A 128 -0.01 -1.48 7.46
CA ILE A 128 1.09 -1.10 8.33
C ILE A 128 1.56 -2.31 9.13
N VAL A 129 2.88 -2.50 9.23
CA VAL A 129 3.48 -3.45 10.18
C VAL A 129 4.52 -2.77 11.06
N ALA A 130 4.37 -2.96 12.37
CA ALA A 130 5.29 -2.46 13.39
C ALA A 130 6.38 -3.48 13.71
N GLN A 131 7.50 -3.05 14.27
CA GLN A 131 8.64 -3.93 14.59
C GLN A 131 8.26 -5.07 15.55
N GLU A 132 7.38 -4.79 16.51
CA GLU A 132 6.90 -5.77 17.49
C GLU A 132 5.75 -6.67 16.98
N GLY A 133 5.49 -6.66 15.67
CA GLY A 133 4.54 -7.57 15.01
C GLY A 133 3.08 -7.14 15.06
N GLN A 134 2.77 -5.95 15.61
CA GLN A 134 1.46 -5.34 15.39
C GLN A 134 1.29 -5.05 13.90
N SER A 135 0.08 -5.29 13.40
CA SER A 135 -0.27 -4.95 12.02
C SER A 135 -1.64 -4.29 11.96
N TYR A 136 -1.81 -3.45 10.96
CA TYR A 136 -3.05 -2.74 10.65
C TYR A 136 -3.33 -2.88 9.16
N ALA A 137 -4.58 -3.16 8.81
CA ALA A 137 -5.03 -3.16 7.43
C ALA A 137 -6.38 -2.50 7.32
N ARG A 138 -6.49 -1.48 6.47
CA ARG A 138 -7.76 -0.83 6.16
C ARG A 138 -8.03 -0.87 4.67
N LEU A 139 -9.12 -1.55 4.33
CA LEU A 139 -9.70 -1.51 3.00
C LEU A 139 -10.63 -0.30 2.90
N ARG A 140 -10.42 0.53 1.88
CA ARG A 140 -11.32 1.59 1.44
C ARG A 140 -11.91 1.20 0.09
N PHE A 141 -13.19 1.48 -0.11
CA PHE A 141 -13.86 1.29 -1.38
C PHE A 141 -14.77 2.50 -1.65
N ASN A 142 -14.85 2.91 -2.91
CA ASN A 142 -15.67 4.01 -3.38
C ASN A 142 -16.84 3.51 -4.27
N VAL A 143 -16.94 2.20 -4.50
CA VAL A 143 -18.07 1.57 -5.21
C VAL A 143 -19.32 1.60 -4.32
N GLY A 144 -20.47 2.01 -4.90
CA GLY A 144 -21.74 2.11 -4.18
C GLY A 144 -21.76 3.29 -3.18
N PRO A 145 -22.25 3.12 -1.94
CA PRO A 145 -22.20 4.20 -0.94
C PRO A 145 -20.78 4.51 -0.47
N GLY A 146 -19.79 3.72 -0.92
CA GLY A 146 -18.42 3.75 -0.43
C GLY A 146 -18.31 3.32 1.03
N GLY A 147 -17.07 3.28 1.53
CA GLY A 147 -16.80 2.97 2.92
C GLY A 147 -15.35 2.57 3.19
N SER A 148 -15.07 2.32 4.46
CA SER A 148 -13.80 1.76 4.91
C SER A 148 -14.02 0.70 5.98
N LEU A 149 -13.23 -0.36 5.93
CA LEU A 149 -13.28 -1.48 6.86
C LEU A 149 -11.85 -1.83 7.30
N GLU A 150 -11.63 -1.89 8.61
CA GLU A 150 -10.44 -2.56 9.14
C GLU A 150 -10.60 -4.07 8.98
N ILE A 151 -9.61 -4.70 8.36
CA ILE A 151 -9.65 -6.12 8.01
C ILE A 151 -8.52 -6.90 8.71
N PRO A 152 -8.73 -8.19 9.04
CA PRO A 152 -7.67 -9.00 9.62
C PRO A 152 -6.52 -9.22 8.64
N VAL A 153 -5.35 -9.52 9.20
CA VAL A 153 -4.12 -9.83 8.46
C VAL A 153 -3.73 -11.27 8.77
N ALA A 154 -3.36 -12.03 7.74
CA ALA A 154 -2.91 -13.41 7.87
C ALA A 154 -1.75 -13.72 6.92
N VAL A 155 -1.00 -14.76 7.23
CA VAL A 155 -0.04 -15.38 6.30
C VAL A 155 -0.68 -16.64 5.74
N ASP A 156 -0.76 -16.74 4.42
CA ASP A 156 -1.41 -17.84 3.72
C ASP A 156 -0.39 -18.87 3.21
N PHE A 157 -0.34 -20.01 3.90
CA PHE A 157 0.52 -21.15 3.56
C PHE A 157 -0.16 -22.18 2.63
N SER A 158 -1.36 -21.89 2.10
CA SER A 158 -2.12 -22.85 1.29
C SER A 158 -1.65 -22.99 -0.16
N ARG A 159 -0.94 -21.99 -0.70
CA ARG A 159 -0.38 -21.99 -2.06
C ARG A 159 1.14 -22.16 -2.01
N ASP A 160 1.72 -22.58 -3.14
CA ASP A 160 3.17 -22.62 -3.31
C ASP A 160 3.80 -21.23 -3.10
N PHE A 161 5.01 -21.21 -2.56
CA PHE A 161 5.77 -19.99 -2.29
C PHE A 161 7.27 -20.24 -2.46
N SER A 162 8.00 -19.21 -2.90
CA SER A 162 9.44 -19.32 -3.14
C SER A 162 10.25 -19.21 -1.86
N ALA A 163 11.49 -19.70 -1.89
CA ALA A 163 12.44 -19.50 -0.80
C ALA A 163 12.79 -18.02 -0.64
N SER A 164 13.24 -17.64 0.57
CA SER A 164 13.72 -16.29 0.85
C SER A 164 14.94 -15.94 0.02
N ASN A 165 15.01 -14.71 -0.49
CA ASN A 165 16.16 -14.19 -1.21
C ASN A 165 16.63 -12.86 -0.61
N GLN A 166 17.32 -12.97 0.53
CA GLN A 166 17.78 -11.81 1.30
C GLN A 166 18.78 -10.93 0.54
N ALA A 167 19.54 -11.50 -0.40
CA ALA A 167 20.51 -10.74 -1.19
C ALA A 167 19.78 -9.74 -2.11
N ASP A 168 18.77 -10.21 -2.83
CA ASP A 168 17.98 -9.36 -3.72
C ASP A 168 17.16 -8.34 -2.93
N TRP A 169 16.57 -8.74 -1.80
CA TRP A 169 15.82 -7.83 -0.94
C TRP A 169 16.69 -6.72 -0.36
N LYS A 170 17.92 -7.04 0.03
CA LYS A 170 18.88 -6.04 0.51
C LYS A 170 19.29 -5.09 -0.61
N ALA A 171 19.56 -5.60 -1.81
CA ALA A 171 19.90 -4.77 -2.96
C ALA A 171 18.75 -3.83 -3.35
N GLU A 172 17.51 -4.30 -3.27
CA GLU A 172 16.31 -3.47 -3.46
C GLU A 172 16.22 -2.37 -2.41
N TYR A 173 16.40 -2.70 -1.13
CA TYR A 173 16.42 -1.71 -0.05
C TYR A 173 17.48 -0.64 -0.29
N GLU A 174 18.72 -1.02 -0.58
CA GLU A 174 19.84 -0.08 -0.77
C GLU A 174 19.63 0.85 -1.99
N ARG A 175 18.93 0.36 -3.02
CA ARG A 175 18.57 1.16 -4.20
C ARG A 175 17.43 2.13 -3.92
N CYS A 176 16.45 1.71 -3.12
CA CYS A 176 15.18 2.41 -2.96
C CYS A 176 15.16 3.33 -1.73
N VAL A 177 15.69 2.90 -0.59
CA VAL A 177 15.60 3.63 0.68
C VAL A 177 16.80 4.55 0.83
N LEU A 178 16.55 5.85 0.66
CA LEU A 178 17.57 6.89 0.71
C LEU A 178 17.51 7.65 2.03
N PRO A 179 18.65 8.21 2.49
CA PRO A 179 18.61 9.18 3.57
C PRO A 179 17.69 10.35 3.20
N PRO A 180 17.05 10.99 4.21
CA PRO A 180 16.22 12.15 3.96
C PRO A 180 17.02 13.22 3.23
N GLN A 181 16.47 13.73 2.13
CA GLN A 181 17.11 14.82 1.41
C GLN A 181 17.18 16.05 2.35
N PRO A 182 18.32 16.75 2.42
CA PRO A 182 18.39 17.99 3.16
C PRO A 182 17.37 18.96 2.54
N ARG A 183 16.48 19.52 3.36
CA ARG A 183 15.56 20.55 2.90
C ARG A 183 16.39 21.69 2.28
N PRO A 184 16.09 22.14 1.06
CA PRO A 184 16.65 23.40 0.59
C PRO A 184 16.26 24.48 1.61
N PRO A 185 17.17 25.40 1.96
CA PRO A 185 16.86 26.43 2.95
C PRO A 185 15.64 27.21 2.45
N THR A 186 14.58 27.21 3.25
CA THR A 186 13.45 28.11 2.99
C THR A 186 13.99 29.53 3.13
N ILE A 187 13.95 30.29 2.03
CA ILE A 187 14.28 31.71 2.01
C ILE A 187 12.95 32.46 1.96
N ILE A 188 12.58 33.13 3.06
CA ILE A 188 11.46 34.08 3.08
C ILE A 188 12.09 35.48 3.09
N ASP A 189 11.71 36.31 2.13
CA ASP A 189 12.19 37.70 1.99
C ASP A 189 13.73 37.87 2.06
N GLY A 190 14.48 36.90 1.52
CA GLY A 190 15.95 36.95 1.47
C GLY A 190 16.67 36.51 2.76
N TRP A 191 15.95 35.96 3.75
CA TRP A 191 16.52 35.46 4.99
C TRP A 191 16.34 33.93 5.15
N PRO A 192 17.36 33.21 5.66
CA PRO A 192 17.21 31.80 6.01
C PRO A 192 16.26 31.65 7.21
N VAL A 193 15.19 30.87 7.00
CA VAL A 193 14.11 30.60 7.97
C VAL A 193 14.56 29.85 9.23
N ASP A 194 15.79 29.31 9.23
CA ASP A 194 16.40 28.61 10.38
C ASP A 194 16.53 29.47 11.66
N THR A 195 16.15 30.76 11.61
CA THR A 195 16.18 31.70 12.73
C THR A 195 14.80 32.00 13.36
N VAL A 196 13.69 31.47 12.82
CA VAL A 196 12.35 31.69 13.38
C VAL A 196 12.00 30.56 14.37
N PRO A 197 11.59 30.85 15.63
CA PRO A 197 11.18 29.82 16.57
C PRO A 197 10.02 29.01 16.01
N ARG A 198 10.11 27.67 16.09
CA ARG A 198 9.06 26.75 15.63
C ARG A 198 7.78 26.96 16.43
N THR A 199 6.86 27.74 15.89
CA THR A 199 5.44 27.63 16.21
C THR A 199 4.76 26.77 15.15
N ASN A 200 3.82 25.97 15.61
CA ASN A 200 3.37 24.71 15.00
C ASN A 200 2.40 24.88 13.81
N GLU A 201 2.57 25.87 12.95
CA GLU A 201 1.50 26.35 12.04
C GLU A 201 1.86 26.47 10.55
N PHE A 202 2.94 25.87 10.06
CA PHE A 202 3.35 26.02 8.64
C PHE A 202 3.65 24.69 7.93
N LEU A 203 2.71 23.74 7.91
CA LEU A 203 2.92 22.46 7.21
C LEU A 203 1.71 21.97 6.40
N ASP A 204 0.92 22.86 5.78
CA ASP A 204 -0.36 22.42 5.18
C ASP A 204 -0.58 22.75 3.68
N GLU A 205 0.31 23.42 2.95
CA GLU A 205 -0.04 23.91 1.59
C GLU A 205 0.65 23.25 0.38
N GLU A 206 1.65 22.38 0.54
CA GLU A 206 2.42 21.86 -0.62
C GLU A 206 2.15 20.39 -0.99
N TRP A 207 1.24 19.70 -0.27
CA TRP A 207 1.02 18.25 -0.42
C TRP A 207 -0.09 17.87 -1.42
N ALA A 208 -1.01 18.80 -1.70
CA ALA A 208 -2.19 18.54 -2.54
C ALA A 208 -1.87 18.49 -4.04
N ASP A 209 -0.86 19.24 -4.50
CA ASP A 209 -0.44 19.27 -5.92
C ASP A 209 0.52 18.13 -6.29
N PHE A 210 1.06 17.40 -5.29
CA PHE A 210 2.16 16.46 -5.48
C PHE A 210 1.70 15.05 -5.88
N PHE A 211 0.55 14.58 -5.37
CA PHE A 211 -0.11 13.35 -5.83
C PHE A 211 -1.13 13.58 -6.96
N GLY A 212 -1.03 14.73 -7.65
CA GLY A 212 -1.78 14.98 -8.87
C GLY A 212 -1.39 13.94 -9.93
N TRP A 213 -2.08 12.80 -9.92
CA TRP A 213 -2.10 11.88 -11.05
C TRP A 213 -2.29 12.73 -12.32
N PRO A 214 -1.41 12.60 -13.33
CA PRO A 214 -1.55 13.41 -14.52
C PRO A 214 -2.94 13.19 -15.09
N ASP A 215 -3.67 14.28 -15.33
CA ASP A 215 -4.94 14.33 -16.07
C ASP A 215 -4.70 13.95 -17.55
N ASP A 216 -4.06 12.80 -17.82
CA ASP A 216 -3.94 12.24 -19.16
C ASP A 216 -5.21 11.43 -19.45
N GLU A 217 -5.91 11.82 -20.52
CA GLU A 217 -7.11 11.16 -21.04
C GLU A 217 -6.92 9.66 -21.31
N ARG A 218 -5.67 9.15 -21.37
CA ARG A 218 -5.36 7.72 -21.48
C ARG A 218 -5.73 6.89 -20.25
N GLU A 219 -5.90 7.50 -19.09
CA GLU A 219 -6.08 6.80 -17.81
C GLU A 219 -7.54 6.54 -17.41
N LEU A 220 -8.50 7.19 -18.07
CA LEU A 220 -9.94 6.94 -17.86
C LEU A 220 -10.34 5.48 -18.12
N ALA A 221 -9.52 4.72 -18.84
CA ALA A 221 -9.72 3.30 -19.10
C ALA A 221 -9.43 2.39 -17.89
N TYR A 222 -8.61 2.80 -16.93
CA TYR A 222 -8.19 1.98 -15.77
C TYR A 222 -9.02 2.20 -14.50
N ARG A 223 -10.02 3.09 -14.58
CA ARG A 223 -10.91 3.46 -13.46
C ARG A 223 -12.10 2.53 -13.26
N HIS A 224 -12.25 1.48 -14.08
CA HIS A 224 -13.45 0.64 -14.06
C HIS A 224 -13.08 -0.84 -14.18
N GLU A 225 -12.86 -1.48 -13.04
CA GLU A 225 -13.01 -2.93 -12.90
C GLU A 225 -13.92 -3.18 -11.69
N GLU A 226 -15.05 -3.87 -11.90
CA GLU A 226 -16.06 -4.11 -10.86
C GLU A 226 -15.48 -4.97 -9.72
N PHE A 227 -15.15 -4.34 -8.60
CA PHE A 227 -14.82 -5.04 -7.36
C PHE A 227 -16.11 -5.45 -6.63
N ASN A 228 -16.40 -6.76 -6.57
CA ASN A 228 -17.51 -7.31 -5.80
C ASN A 228 -17.02 -7.98 -4.50
N PRO A 229 -17.17 -7.36 -3.32
CA PRO A 229 -16.71 -7.90 -2.05
C PRO A 229 -17.54 -9.07 -1.50
N SER A 230 -18.59 -9.52 -2.21
CA SER A 230 -19.59 -10.47 -1.70
C SER A 230 -19.70 -11.80 -2.45
N GLU A 231 -18.95 -12.00 -3.54
CA GLU A 231 -19.02 -13.26 -4.31
C GLU A 231 -17.94 -14.27 -3.91
N PRO A 232 -18.31 -15.52 -3.57
CA PRO A 232 -17.36 -16.62 -3.47
C PRO A 232 -16.93 -17.02 -4.89
N PHE A 233 -15.66 -16.82 -5.22
CA PHE A 233 -15.07 -17.16 -6.51
C PHE A 233 -15.12 -18.67 -6.76
N ALA A 234 -16.19 -19.14 -7.41
CA ALA A 234 -16.33 -20.50 -7.89
C ALA A 234 -15.80 -20.59 -9.33
N GLU A 235 -14.93 -21.59 -9.52
CA GLU A 235 -14.38 -22.13 -10.76
C GLU A 235 -15.11 -21.73 -12.06
N VAL A 236 -14.36 -21.10 -12.97
CA VAL A 236 -14.60 -21.27 -14.41
C VAL A 236 -13.66 -22.35 -14.92
N VAL A 237 -14.11 -23.60 -14.79
CA VAL A 237 -13.63 -24.69 -15.64
C VAL A 237 -14.16 -24.41 -17.05
N HIS A 238 -13.26 -24.14 -17.99
CA HIS A 238 -13.57 -24.32 -19.40
C HIS A 238 -12.92 -25.60 -19.93
N VAL A 239 -13.80 -26.40 -20.52
CA VAL A 239 -13.65 -27.70 -21.19
C VAL A 239 -12.56 -27.69 -22.26
#